data_AF-A0AAJ0ZRE7-F1
#
_entry.id   AF-A0AAJ0ZRE7-F1
#
_cell.length_a   1.000
_cell.length_b   1.000
_cell.length_c   1.000
_cell.angle_alpha   90.00
_cell.angle_beta   90.00
_cell.angle_gamma   90.00
#
_symmetry.space_group_name_H-M   'P 1'
#
loop_
_entity.id
_entity.type
_entity.pdbx_description
1 polymer ?
#
loop_
_entity_poly.entity_id
_entity_poly.type
_entity_poly.pdbx_seq_one_letter_code
_entity_poly.pdbx_strand_id
1 'polypeptide(L)'
;QVIVNQKETDWVLNTVGSNLAKILTIPGVDATRTTTNNIHEIAKVLGIEAARMAIIEEAMSTMQAGGLEVDVRHVMLVADVMTADGEVRAIGRYGVAGMKGSVLARANFEETIKHLTKAAATAEEDRLESVVENVMINQVVPVGTGMFELIFKPKTKEASS
;
A
#
# COMPACT_ATOMS: atom_id res chain seq x y z
N GLN A 1 -17.32 26.82 -4.33
CA GLN A 1 -18.69 26.93 -3.74
C GLN A 1 -18.61 26.43 -2.30
N VAL A 2 -19.31 27.06 -1.36
CA VAL A 2 -19.33 26.66 0.06
C VAL A 2 -20.79 26.45 0.47
N ILE A 3 -21.07 25.32 1.10
CA ILE A 3 -22.40 24.92 1.60
C ILE A 3 -22.29 24.78 3.11
N VAL A 4 -23.20 25.42 3.85
CA VAL A 4 -23.26 25.33 5.31
C VAL A 4 -24.26 24.27 5.70
N ASN A 5 -23.82 23.26 6.45
CA ASN A 5 -24.66 22.19 6.98
C ASN A 5 -24.62 22.22 8.51
N GLN A 6 -25.77 22.08 9.16
CA GLN A 6 -25.85 21.95 10.61
C GLN A 6 -25.80 20.45 10.97
N LYS A 7 -24.84 20.04 11.78
CA LYS A 7 -24.76 18.68 12.34
C LYS A 7 -25.00 18.76 13.85
N GLU A 8 -26.13 18.23 14.31
CA GLU A 8 -26.55 18.14 15.72
C GLU A 8 -26.44 19.45 16.52
N THR A 9 -25.24 19.82 16.95
CA THR A 9 -24.91 21.02 17.75
C THR A 9 -23.90 21.96 17.10
N ASP A 10 -23.20 21.54 16.04
CA ASP A 10 -22.12 22.29 15.37
C ASP A 10 -22.49 22.69 13.93
N TRP A 11 -21.94 23.82 13.47
CA TRP A 11 -22.02 24.27 12.08
C TRP A 11 -20.81 23.78 11.29
N VAL A 12 -21.05 23.05 10.19
CA VAL A 12 -20.01 22.50 9.31
C VAL A 12 -20.04 23.20 7.96
N LEU A 13 -18.86 23.63 7.51
CA LEU A 13 -18.66 24.22 6.19
C LEU A 13 -18.16 23.15 5.22
N ASN A 14 -18.95 22.84 4.20
CA ASN A 14 -18.55 21.94 3.11
C ASN A 14 -18.13 22.75 1.89
N THR A 15 -16.92 22.50 1.39
CA THR A 15 -16.34 23.24 0.26
C THR A 15 -16.21 22.37 -0.97
N VAL A 16 -16.43 22.95 -2.15
CA VAL A 16 -16.05 22.34 -3.42
C VAL A 16 -14.63 22.79 -3.77
N GLY A 17 -13.71 21.84 -3.79
CA GLY A 17 -12.27 22.08 -3.92
C GLY A 17 -11.54 22.05 -2.57
N SER A 18 -10.21 21.93 -2.62
CA SER A 18 -9.36 21.81 -1.43
C SER A 18 -8.12 22.71 -1.54
N ASN A 19 -7.81 23.37 -0.42
CA ASN A 19 -6.56 24.10 -0.18
C ASN A 19 -6.26 24.11 1.33
N LEU A 20 -5.99 22.93 1.87
CA LEU A 20 -5.80 22.67 3.30
C LEU A 20 -4.74 23.59 3.91
N ALA A 21 -3.60 23.79 3.23
CA ALA A 21 -2.50 24.61 3.72
C ALA A 21 -2.95 26.05 4.06
N LYS A 22 -3.77 26.66 3.20
CA LYS A 22 -4.29 28.01 3.44
C LYS A 22 -5.44 28.00 4.43
N ILE A 23 -6.34 27.01 4.34
CA ILE A 23 -7.54 26.92 5.19
C ILE A 23 -7.16 26.85 6.67
N LEU A 24 -6.13 26.09 7.03
CA LEU A 24 -5.66 25.98 8.42
C LEU A 24 -5.11 27.28 9.01
N THR A 25 -4.76 28.26 8.17
CA THR A 25 -4.26 29.58 8.62
C THR A 25 -5.36 30.63 8.80
N ILE A 26 -6.59 30.32 8.39
CA ILE A 26 -7.70 31.28 8.45
C ILE A 26 -8.19 31.39 9.91
N PRO A 27 -8.26 32.62 10.48
CA PRO A 27 -8.81 32.81 11.82
C PRO A 27 -10.26 32.33 11.91
N GLY A 28 -10.57 31.54 12.94
CA GLY A 28 -11.89 30.95 13.14
C GLY A 28 -12.09 29.56 12.54
N VAL A 29 -11.12 29.05 11.77
CA VAL A 29 -11.09 27.65 11.34
C VAL A 29 -10.45 26.78 12.43
N ASP A 30 -11.11 25.67 12.76
CA ASP A 30 -10.60 24.68 13.71
C ASP A 30 -9.63 23.72 13.01
N ALA A 31 -8.33 23.93 13.23
CA ALA A 31 -7.29 23.13 12.59
C ALA A 31 -7.28 21.65 13.03
N THR A 32 -7.87 21.30 14.17
CA THR A 32 -7.85 19.93 14.72
C THR A 32 -8.95 19.04 14.16
N ARG A 33 -10.04 19.64 13.66
CA ARG A 33 -11.23 18.94 13.12
C ARG A 33 -11.45 19.16 11.63
N THR A 34 -10.59 19.94 10.97
CA THR A 34 -10.68 20.16 9.52
C THR A 34 -10.21 18.91 8.77
N THR A 35 -11.06 18.36 7.90
CA THR A 35 -10.75 17.19 7.08
C THR A 35 -10.81 17.52 5.59
N THR A 36 -10.18 16.69 4.76
CA THR A 36 -10.26 16.77 3.29
C THR A 36 -10.18 15.36 2.71
N ASN A 37 -10.73 15.16 1.52
CA ASN A 37 -10.59 13.90 0.77
C ASN A 37 -9.36 13.91 -0.17
N ASN A 38 -8.58 14.99 -0.19
CA ASN A 38 -7.37 15.07 -1.00
C ASN A 38 -6.14 14.52 -0.24
N ILE A 39 -5.90 13.21 -0.41
CA ILE A 39 -4.82 12.47 0.29
C ILE A 39 -3.43 13.09 0.03
N HIS A 40 -3.13 13.51 -1.20
CA HIS A 40 -1.83 14.09 -1.53
C HIS A 40 -1.61 15.45 -0.86
N GLU A 41 -2.68 16.21 -0.62
CA GLU A 41 -2.60 17.46 0.11
C GLU A 41 -2.36 17.22 1.60
N ILE A 42 -3.06 16.24 2.20
CA ILE A 42 -2.83 15.80 3.58
C ILE A 42 -1.37 15.39 3.77
N ALA A 43 -0.83 14.58 2.85
CA ALA A 43 0.56 14.14 2.89
C ALA A 43 1.55 15.32 2.94
N LYS A 44 1.28 16.39 2.19
CA LYS A 44 2.13 17.58 2.11
C LYS A 44 2.02 18.49 3.33
N VAL A 45 0.84 18.60 3.92
CA VAL A 45 0.54 19.57 4.99
C VAL A 45 0.69 18.95 6.38
N LEU A 46 0.15 17.74 6.58
CA LEU A 46 0.08 17.04 7.87
C LEU A 46 1.07 15.88 7.96
N GLY A 47 1.56 15.35 6.83
CA GLY A 47 2.56 14.29 6.78
C GLY A 47 2.01 12.92 6.37
N ILE A 48 2.92 11.94 6.27
CA ILE A 48 2.63 10.62 5.68
C ILE A 48 1.70 9.77 6.57
N GLU A 49 1.85 9.79 7.89
CA GLU A 49 0.95 9.05 8.78
C GLU A 49 -0.48 9.59 8.75
N ALA A 50 -0.64 10.92 8.61
CA ALA A 50 -1.95 11.52 8.40
C ALA A 50 -2.57 11.08 7.07
N ALA A 51 -1.76 10.99 6.01
CA ALA A 51 -2.21 10.48 4.72
C ALA A 51 -2.57 8.99 4.77
N ARG A 52 -1.80 8.18 5.50
CA ARG A 52 -2.07 6.76 5.73
C ARG A 52 -3.42 6.56 6.43
N MET A 53 -3.69 7.33 7.47
CA MET A 53 -5.00 7.31 8.15
C MET A 53 -6.13 7.76 7.22
N ALA A 54 -5.92 8.84 6.46
CA ALA A 54 -6.91 9.33 5.51
C ALA A 54 -7.27 8.30 4.42
N ILE A 55 -6.30 7.51 3.94
CA ILE A 55 -6.55 6.39 3.01
C ILE A 55 -7.46 5.35 3.66
N ILE A 56 -7.21 4.99 4.92
CA ILE A 56 -8.00 3.99 5.64
C ILE A 56 -9.43 4.47 5.84
N GLU A 57 -9.62 5.69 6.32
CA GLU A 57 -10.93 6.28 6.58
C GLU A 57 -11.74 6.42 5.28
N GLU A 58 -11.14 6.94 4.21
CA GLU A 58 -11.83 7.16 2.93
C GLU A 58 -12.22 5.83 2.27
N ALA A 59 -11.34 4.84 2.30
CA ALA A 59 -11.62 3.51 1.74
C ALA A 59 -12.73 2.80 2.53
N MET A 60 -12.67 2.83 3.87
CA MET A 60 -13.71 2.24 4.72
C MET A 60 -15.05 2.95 4.55
N SER A 61 -15.06 4.29 4.54
CA SER A 61 -16.26 5.10 4.33
C SER A 61 -16.93 4.78 2.99
N THR A 62 -16.14 4.67 1.91
CA THR A 62 -16.65 4.33 0.58
C THR A 62 -17.22 2.91 0.52
N MET A 63 -16.55 1.93 1.12
CA MET A 63 -17.03 0.54 1.17
C MET A 63 -18.35 0.42 1.96
N GLN A 64 -18.44 1.09 3.11
CA GLN A 64 -19.64 1.14 3.93
C GLN A 64 -20.81 1.82 3.20
N ALA A 65 -20.55 2.93 2.49
CA ALA A 65 -21.56 3.59 1.66
C ALA A 65 -22.07 2.69 0.52
N GLY A 66 -21.22 1.78 0.02
CA GLY A 66 -21.57 0.76 -0.96
C GLY A 66 -22.26 -0.48 -0.37
N GLY A 67 -22.46 -0.56 0.95
CA GLY A 67 -23.05 -1.71 1.63
C GLY A 67 -22.12 -2.94 1.70
N LEU A 68 -20.81 -2.74 1.53
CA LEU A 68 -19.81 -3.80 1.62
C LEU A 68 -19.14 -3.78 3.00
N GLU A 69 -19.10 -4.92 3.66
CA GLU A 69 -18.35 -5.10 4.90
C GLU A 69 -16.99 -5.74 4.60
N VAL A 70 -15.93 -5.01 4.93
CA VAL A 70 -14.54 -5.48 4.83
C VAL A 70 -13.85 -5.23 6.17
N ASP A 71 -13.06 -6.19 6.63
CA ASP A 71 -12.28 -6.01 7.84
C ASP A 71 -11.19 -4.95 7.66
N VAL A 72 -11.09 -4.03 8.62
CA VAL A 72 -10.16 -2.90 8.60
C VAL A 72 -8.70 -3.33 8.40
N ARG A 73 -8.32 -4.54 8.86
CA ARG A 73 -6.95 -5.06 8.73
C ARG A 73 -6.52 -5.19 7.27
N HIS A 74 -7.44 -5.49 6.35
CA HIS A 74 -7.13 -5.55 4.92
C HIS A 74 -6.83 -4.16 4.35
N VAL A 75 -7.61 -3.17 4.76
CA VAL A 75 -7.43 -1.78 4.32
C VAL A 75 -6.16 -1.18 4.91
N MET A 76 -5.87 -1.47 6.19
CA MET A 76 -4.63 -1.07 6.84
C MET A 76 -3.41 -1.58 6.09
N LEU A 77 -3.38 -2.86 5.73
CA LEU A 77 -2.26 -3.44 4.97
C LEU A 77 -2.04 -2.72 3.64
N VAL A 78 -3.12 -2.38 2.93
CA VAL A 78 -3.02 -1.64 1.65
C VAL A 78 -2.48 -0.23 1.89
N ALA A 79 -2.99 0.48 2.90
CA ALA A 79 -2.54 1.83 3.24
C ALA A 79 -1.06 1.86 3.64
N ASP A 80 -0.61 0.88 4.44
CA ASP A 80 0.78 0.74 4.86
C ASP A 80 1.70 0.51 3.64
N VAL A 81 1.31 -0.40 2.73
CA VAL A 81 2.06 -0.65 1.48
C VAL A 81 2.11 0.60 0.59
N MET A 82 1.03 1.38 0.52
CA MET A 82 0.99 2.62 -0.26
C MET A 82 1.85 3.74 0.31
N THR A 83 2.23 3.68 1.60
CA THR A 83 2.94 4.77 2.31
C THR A 83 4.33 4.39 2.82
N ALA A 84 4.76 3.14 2.59
CA ALA A 84 5.97 2.55 3.17
C ALA A 84 7.27 3.33 2.88
N ASP A 85 7.50 3.82 1.66
CA ASP A 85 8.74 4.54 1.32
C ASP A 85 8.61 6.07 1.47
N GLY A 86 7.84 6.53 2.46
CA GLY A 86 7.79 7.94 2.88
C GLY A 86 7.05 8.88 1.93
N GLU A 87 6.34 8.36 0.93
CA GLU A 87 5.48 9.10 0.02
C GLU A 87 4.25 8.26 -0.31
N VAL A 88 3.11 8.90 -0.62
CA VAL A 88 1.90 8.19 -1.04
C VAL A 88 2.05 7.73 -2.49
N ARG A 89 2.20 6.42 -2.71
CA ARG A 89 2.35 5.82 -4.03
C ARG A 89 1.06 5.18 -4.53
N ALA A 90 0.90 5.21 -5.85
CA ALA A 90 -0.15 4.46 -6.53
C ALA A 90 0.14 2.95 -6.47
N ILE A 91 -0.91 2.11 -6.38
CA ILE A 91 -0.75 0.64 -6.34
C ILE A 91 -0.26 0.08 -7.68
N GLY A 92 -0.64 0.73 -8.79
CA GLY A 92 -0.34 0.26 -10.15
C GLY A 92 1.11 0.43 -10.59
N ARG A 93 1.33 0.31 -11.91
CA ARG A 93 2.66 0.26 -12.55
C ARG A 93 3.59 1.44 -12.26
N TYR A 94 3.05 2.61 -11.95
CA TYR A 94 3.85 3.81 -11.67
C TYR A 94 4.19 3.98 -10.19
N GLY A 95 3.74 3.06 -9.33
CA GLY A 95 4.12 3.04 -7.92
C GLY A 95 4.50 1.63 -7.49
N VAL A 96 3.74 1.05 -6.56
CA VAL A 96 4.11 -0.17 -5.83
C VAL A 96 4.44 -1.33 -6.77
N ALA A 97 3.60 -1.61 -7.78
CA ALA A 97 3.83 -2.74 -8.68
C ALA A 97 5.07 -2.57 -9.59
N GLY A 98 5.39 -1.35 -10.02
CA GLY A 98 6.53 -1.07 -10.89
C GLY A 98 7.87 -0.99 -10.17
N MET A 99 7.85 -0.81 -8.85
CA MET A 99 9.04 -0.75 -8.01
C MET A 99 9.45 -2.10 -7.41
N LYS A 100 8.74 -3.19 -7.76
CA LYS A 100 9.16 -4.54 -7.34
C LYS A 100 10.59 -4.83 -7.76
N GLY A 101 11.36 -5.46 -6.87
CA GLY A 101 12.77 -5.80 -7.10
C GLY A 101 12.98 -6.81 -8.23
N SER A 102 12.05 -7.76 -8.41
CA SER A 102 12.18 -8.79 -9.45
C SER A 102 11.87 -8.24 -10.85
N VAL A 103 12.76 -8.52 -11.80
CA VAL A 103 12.60 -8.22 -13.23
C VAL A 103 11.46 -9.05 -13.80
N LEU A 104 11.41 -10.35 -13.45
CA LEU A 104 10.36 -11.27 -13.91
C LEU A 104 8.99 -10.85 -13.39
N ALA A 105 8.90 -10.42 -12.12
CA ALA A 105 7.66 -9.93 -11.54
C ALA A 105 7.14 -8.67 -12.24
N ARG A 106 8.03 -7.71 -12.57
CA ARG A 106 7.66 -6.49 -13.31
C ARG A 106 7.24 -6.82 -14.74
N ALA A 107 8.02 -7.65 -15.44
CA ALA A 107 7.78 -8.02 -16.83
C ALA A 107 6.47 -8.81 -17.03
N ASN A 108 6.05 -9.61 -16.05
CA ASN A 108 4.78 -10.32 -16.07
C ASN A 108 3.57 -9.45 -15.71
N PHE A 109 3.78 -8.34 -15.00
CA PHE A 109 2.69 -7.42 -14.70
C PHE A 109 2.31 -6.61 -15.94
N GLU A 110 3.23 -5.80 -16.48
CA GLU A 110 3.06 -5.01 -17.70
C GLU A 110 4.43 -4.64 -18.34
N GLU A 111 4.46 -4.11 -19.57
CA GLU A 111 5.67 -3.64 -20.27
C GLU A 111 6.81 -4.69 -20.40
N THR A 112 6.47 -5.96 -20.66
CA THR A 112 7.39 -7.11 -20.67
C THR A 112 8.70 -6.88 -21.42
N ILE A 113 8.63 -6.46 -22.70
CA ILE A 113 9.81 -6.26 -23.55
C ILE A 113 10.73 -5.20 -22.95
N LYS A 114 10.17 -4.08 -22.51
CA LYS A 114 10.93 -2.95 -21.97
C LYS A 114 11.69 -3.34 -20.70
N HIS A 115 11.03 -4.08 -19.79
CA HIS A 115 11.68 -4.55 -18.56
C HIS A 115 12.80 -5.55 -18.86
N LEU A 116 12.58 -6.52 -19.75
CA LEU A 116 13.60 -7.51 -20.11
C LEU A 116 14.77 -6.88 -20.87
N THR A 117 14.52 -6.00 -21.84
CA THR A 117 15.58 -5.31 -22.60
C THR A 117 16.40 -4.41 -21.69
N LYS A 118 15.77 -3.68 -20.77
CA LYS A 118 16.48 -2.84 -19.80
C LYS A 118 17.35 -3.69 -18.88
N ALA A 119 16.79 -4.75 -18.31
CA ALA A 119 17.52 -5.66 -17.42
C ALA A 119 18.72 -6.31 -18.13
N ALA A 120 18.54 -6.74 -19.39
CA ALA A 120 19.63 -7.27 -20.21
C ALA A 120 20.72 -6.23 -20.48
N ALA A 121 20.35 -4.97 -20.74
CA ALA A 121 21.30 -3.88 -20.98
C ALA A 121 22.06 -3.45 -19.70
N THR A 122 21.43 -3.54 -18.53
CA THR A 122 22.04 -3.15 -17.24
C THR A 122 22.66 -4.31 -16.48
N ALA A 123 22.61 -5.53 -17.03
CA ALA A 123 23.01 -6.78 -16.35
C ALA A 123 22.33 -6.93 -14.98
N GLU A 124 21.02 -6.63 -14.92
CA GLU A 124 20.23 -6.79 -13.69
C GLU A 124 19.95 -8.27 -13.41
N GLU A 125 20.19 -8.70 -12.18
CA GLU A 125 19.96 -10.08 -11.74
C GLU A 125 18.63 -10.21 -10.98
N ASP A 126 17.93 -11.31 -11.19
CA ASP A 126 16.70 -11.64 -10.47
C ASP A 126 16.99 -12.70 -9.39
N ARG A 127 16.76 -12.34 -8.12
CA ARG A 127 17.07 -13.19 -6.96
C ARG A 127 15.98 -14.21 -6.63
N LEU A 128 14.86 -14.17 -7.35
CA LEU A 128 13.76 -15.10 -7.20
C LEU A 128 13.16 -15.11 -5.78
N GLU A 129 12.97 -13.95 -5.17
CA GLU A 129 12.54 -13.83 -3.75
C GLU A 129 11.02 -13.69 -3.58
N SER A 130 10.28 -13.36 -4.64
CA SER A 130 8.83 -13.16 -4.61
C SER A 130 8.06 -14.37 -5.13
N VAL A 131 6.73 -14.36 -4.97
CA VAL A 131 5.85 -15.47 -5.36
C VAL A 131 5.81 -15.64 -6.89
N VAL A 132 5.84 -14.52 -7.63
CA VAL A 132 5.54 -14.51 -9.08
C VAL A 132 6.62 -15.25 -9.88
N GLU A 133 7.87 -14.84 -9.72
CA GLU A 133 9.04 -15.51 -10.29
C GLU A 133 9.13 -17.00 -9.94
N ASN A 134 8.98 -17.39 -8.66
CA ASN A 134 9.09 -18.78 -8.23
C ASN A 134 8.02 -19.66 -8.88
N VAL A 135 6.80 -19.16 -9.05
CA VAL A 135 5.75 -19.87 -9.78
C VAL A 135 6.13 -20.05 -11.25
N MET A 136 6.70 -19.03 -11.92
CA MET A 136 7.09 -19.13 -13.33
C MET A 136 8.15 -20.20 -13.60
N ILE A 137 9.15 -20.28 -12.72
CA ILE A 137 10.27 -21.23 -12.88
C ILE A 137 10.03 -22.55 -12.16
N ASN A 138 8.80 -22.78 -11.67
CA ASN A 138 8.37 -24.00 -11.00
C ASN A 138 9.21 -24.34 -9.73
N GLN A 139 9.49 -23.32 -8.93
CA GLN A 139 10.10 -23.44 -7.59
C GLN A 139 9.04 -23.30 -6.50
N VAL A 140 9.39 -23.78 -5.29
CA VAL A 140 8.53 -23.62 -4.11
C VAL A 140 8.46 -22.14 -3.74
N VAL A 141 7.25 -21.60 -3.60
CA VAL A 141 7.05 -20.19 -3.22
C VAL A 141 7.45 -19.97 -1.75
N PRO A 142 8.11 -18.86 -1.40
CA PRO A 142 8.61 -18.59 -0.05
C PRO A 142 7.50 -18.08 0.90
N VAL A 143 6.31 -18.66 0.82
CA VAL A 143 5.15 -18.35 1.66
C VAL A 143 4.43 -19.64 2.07
N GLY A 144 3.69 -19.61 3.17
CA GLY A 144 2.95 -20.77 3.65
C GLY A 144 3.88 -21.93 4.02
N THR A 145 3.68 -23.11 3.42
CA THR A 145 4.49 -24.31 3.70
C THR A 145 5.91 -24.22 3.18
N GLY A 146 6.20 -23.33 2.23
CA GLY A 146 7.57 -23.09 1.75
C GLY A 146 8.43 -22.24 2.69
N MET A 147 7.87 -21.75 3.80
CA MET A 147 8.56 -20.84 4.73
C MET A 147 9.43 -21.55 5.78
N PHE A 148 9.26 -22.86 5.97
CA PHE A 148 9.98 -23.61 6.99
C PHE A 148 10.67 -24.85 6.42
N GLU A 149 11.81 -25.19 7.01
CA GLU A 149 12.56 -26.41 6.72
C GLU A 149 12.40 -27.42 7.85
N LEU A 150 12.31 -28.70 7.51
CA LEU A 150 12.24 -29.78 8.48
C LEU A 150 13.64 -30.38 8.68
N ILE A 151 14.09 -30.39 9.93
CA ILE A 151 15.37 -31.01 10.32
C ILE A 151 15.05 -32.31 11.04
N PHE A 152 15.55 -33.43 10.50
CA PHE A 152 15.39 -34.75 11.11
C PHE A 152 16.75 -35.38 11.41
N LYS A 153 16.97 -35.80 12.66
CA LYS A 153 18.17 -36.56 13.08
C LYS A 153 17.80 -38.04 13.23
N PRO A 154 18.21 -38.92 12.30
CA PRO A 154 17.94 -40.35 12.43
C PRO A 154 18.71 -40.94 13.61
N LYS A 155 18.08 -41.86 14.36
CA LYS A 155 18.77 -42.67 15.38
C LYS A 155 19.63 -43.71 14.68
N THR A 156 20.94 -43.60 14.77
CA THR A 156 21.87 -44.66 14.40
C THR A 156 21.65 -45.83 15.35
N LYS A 157 21.34 -47.02 14.82
CA LYS A 157 21.34 -48.24 15.64
C LYS A 157 22.78 -48.50 16.08
N GLU A 158 23.05 -48.48 17.38
CA GLU A 158 24.26 -49.07 17.93
C GLU A 158 24.26 -50.55 17.51
N ALA A 159 25.27 -50.94 16.74
CA ALA A 159 25.49 -52.33 16.40
C ALA A 159 25.75 -53.08 17.71
N SER A 160 24.75 -53.80 18.19
CA SER A 160 24.88 -54.74 19.28
C SER A 160 25.98 -55.73 18.93
N SER A 161 27.06 -55.67 19.71
CA SER A 161 28.17 -56.61 19.70
C SER A 161 27.73 -58.01 20.09
#